data_AF-A0A1C5TI68-F1
#
_entry.id   AF-A0A1C5TI68-F1
#
_cell.length_a   1.000
_cell.length_b   1.000
_cell.length_c   1.000
_cell.angle_alpha   90.00
_cell.angle_beta   90.00
_cell.angle_gamma   90.00
#
_symmetry.space_group_name_H-M   'P 1'
#
loop_
_entity.id
_entity.type
_entity.pdbx_description
1 polymer ?
#
loop_
_entity_poly.entity_id
_entity_poly.type
_entity_poly.pdbx_seq_one_letter_code
_entity_poly.pdbx_strand_id
1 'polypeptide(L)'
;MSYYCERRDPEFDAKMHDVLVIHKQIEMQFDKDGKLIPFEKDAVHTLSYDEKPGIQAIATTGEDRPPIPNTDKSSGYQRDYEYVRLETLSLLAAIDLLSGEAIPLVSETHKSSDFMTFLKKRLIS
;
A
#
# COMPACT_ATOMS: atom_id res chain seq x y z
N MET A 1 8.90 -30.32 3.30
CA MET A 1 8.96 -28.85 3.23
C MET A 1 10.28 -28.43 2.54
N SER A 2 10.51 -28.80 1.27
CA SER A 2 11.77 -28.46 0.55
C SER A 2 11.58 -27.57 -0.68
N TYR A 3 10.35 -27.18 -1.00
CA TYR A 3 10.04 -26.56 -2.29
C TYR A 3 10.65 -25.16 -2.48
N TYR A 4 10.96 -24.44 -1.40
CA TYR A 4 11.44 -23.06 -1.45
C TYR A 4 12.96 -22.93 -1.64
N CYS A 5 13.74 -23.99 -1.43
CA CYS A 5 15.21 -23.93 -1.48
C CYS A 5 15.82 -24.45 -2.80
N GLU A 6 15.03 -25.08 -3.67
CA GLU A 6 15.58 -25.89 -4.77
C GLU A 6 15.80 -25.11 -6.08
N ARG A 7 15.32 -23.87 -6.17
CA ARG A 7 15.56 -22.97 -7.31
C ARG A 7 15.92 -21.57 -6.84
N ARG A 8 17.16 -21.39 -6.38
CA ARG A 8 17.73 -20.05 -6.23
C ARG A 8 17.88 -19.44 -7.62
N ASP A 9 17.40 -18.23 -7.76
CA ASP A 9 17.61 -17.43 -8.96
C ASP A 9 19.13 -17.30 -9.21
N PRO A 10 19.67 -17.76 -10.35
CA PRO A 10 21.09 -17.61 -10.67
C PRO A 10 21.56 -16.15 -10.68
N GLU A 11 20.63 -15.21 -10.87
CA GLU A 11 20.87 -13.77 -10.87
C GLU A 11 20.54 -13.09 -9.54
N PHE A 12 20.29 -13.87 -8.47
CA PHE A 12 19.86 -13.32 -7.18
C PHE A 12 20.77 -12.20 -6.68
N ASP A 13 22.10 -12.41 -6.71
CA ASP A 13 23.06 -11.42 -6.23
C ASP A 13 23.04 -10.12 -7.06
N ALA A 14 22.86 -10.24 -8.39
CA ALA A 14 22.76 -9.09 -9.28
C ALA A 14 21.46 -8.30 -9.03
N LYS A 15 20.32 -9.00 -8.95
CA LYS A 15 19.01 -8.37 -8.68
C LYS A 15 18.96 -7.74 -7.29
N MET A 16 19.57 -8.40 -6.30
CA MET A 16 19.71 -7.85 -4.96
C MET A 16 20.55 -6.57 -4.98
N HIS A 17 21.67 -6.55 -5.70
CA HIS A 17 22.49 -5.35 -5.85
C HIS A 17 21.68 -4.19 -6.42
N ASP A 18 20.92 -4.40 -7.49
CA ASP A 18 20.11 -3.35 -8.13
C ASP A 18 19.07 -2.75 -7.16
N VAL A 19 18.41 -3.58 -6.36
CA VAL A 19 17.44 -3.12 -5.35
C VAL A 19 18.14 -2.40 -4.19
N LEU A 20 19.24 -2.95 -3.67
CA LEU A 20 19.97 -2.38 -2.54
C LEU A 20 20.62 -1.03 -2.89
N VAL A 21 21.08 -0.84 -4.13
CA VAL A 21 21.64 0.44 -4.59
C VAL A 21 20.61 1.56 -4.47
N ILE A 22 19.35 1.32 -4.85
CA ILE A 22 18.26 2.30 -4.74
C ILE A 22 18.04 2.70 -3.28
N HIS A 23 17.95 1.73 -2.38
CA HIS A 23 17.80 2.00 -0.95
C HIS A 23 19.01 2.73 -0.36
N LYS A 24 20.24 2.38 -0.80
CA LYS A 24 21.45 3.07 -0.34
C LYS A 24 21.52 4.52 -0.83
N GLN A 25 21.07 4.78 -2.05
CA GLN A 25 20.95 6.15 -2.58
C GLN A 25 19.96 7.00 -1.80
N ILE A 26 18.87 6.42 -1.33
CA ILE A 26 17.93 7.09 -0.42
C ILE A 26 18.58 7.37 0.93
N GLU A 27 19.26 6.39 1.53
CA GLU A 27 19.95 6.55 2.82
C GLU A 27 20.98 7.70 2.78
N MET A 28 21.71 7.86 1.67
CA MET A 28 22.67 8.94 1.46
C MET A 28 22.03 10.33 1.34
N GLN A 29 20.71 10.42 1.16
CA GLN A 29 19.97 11.69 1.13
C GLN A 29 19.54 12.17 2.51
N PHE A 30 19.83 11.44 3.58
CA PHE A 30 19.57 11.91 4.93
C PHE A 30 20.86 12.45 5.55
N ASP A 31 20.79 13.63 6.16
CA ASP A 31 21.89 14.13 7.00
C ASP A 31 21.96 13.38 8.34
N LYS A 32 22.93 13.74 9.18
CA LYS A 32 23.14 13.11 10.49
C LYS A 32 21.97 13.30 11.45
N ASP A 33 21.12 14.29 11.20
CA ASP A 33 19.94 14.61 11.99
C ASP A 33 18.66 13.99 11.40
N GLY A 34 18.79 13.16 10.34
CA GLY A 34 17.68 12.49 9.67
C GLY A 34 16.85 13.41 8.78
N LYS A 35 17.38 14.56 8.38
CA LYS A 35 16.72 15.51 7.50
C LYS A 35 17.13 15.28 6.04
N LEU A 36 16.15 15.36 5.15
CA LEU A 36 16.35 15.13 3.73
C LEU A 36 17.20 16.25 3.09
N ILE A 37 18.26 15.84 2.39
CA ILE A 37 19.15 16.66 1.57
C ILE A 37 18.64 16.54 0.13
N PRO A 38 18.10 17.62 -0.47
CA PRO A 38 17.63 17.58 -1.85
C PRO A 38 18.78 17.31 -2.84
N PHE A 39 18.54 16.52 -3.88
CA PHE A 39 19.46 16.44 -5.02
C PHE A 39 19.53 17.77 -5.77
N GLU A 40 20.73 18.16 -6.23
CA GLU A 40 20.96 19.40 -7.00
C GLU A 40 20.34 19.39 -8.42
N LYS A 41 19.91 18.23 -8.91
CA LYS A 41 19.25 18.06 -10.22
C LYS A 41 17.98 17.24 -10.05
N ASP A 42 16.91 17.68 -10.71
CA ASP A 42 15.55 17.11 -10.85
C ASP A 42 15.08 16.23 -9.69
N ALA A 43 14.00 16.61 -9.01
CA ALA A 43 13.43 15.85 -7.90
C ALA A 43 13.10 14.40 -8.33
N VAL A 44 13.99 13.45 -8.01
CA VAL A 44 13.79 12.03 -8.25
C VAL A 44 12.95 11.49 -7.10
N HIS A 45 11.72 11.05 -7.40
CA HIS A 45 10.87 10.36 -6.43
C HIS A 45 11.07 8.85 -6.54
N THR A 46 11.41 8.21 -5.41
CA THR A 46 11.44 6.75 -5.33
C THR A 46 10.21 6.25 -4.58
N LEU A 47 9.35 5.53 -5.29
CA LEU A 47 8.11 5.00 -4.74
C LEU A 47 8.23 3.48 -4.54
N SER A 48 7.91 2.99 -3.35
CA SER A 48 7.60 1.57 -3.15
C SER A 48 6.11 1.39 -3.43
N TYR A 49 5.78 0.74 -4.55
CA TYR A 49 4.43 0.58 -5.05
C TYR A 49 3.96 -0.87 -4.89
N ASP A 50 2.70 -1.04 -4.49
CA ASP A 50 2.01 -2.32 -4.47
C ASP A 50 0.56 -2.16 -4.95
N GLU A 51 0.01 -3.25 -5.49
CA GLU A 51 -1.37 -3.30 -5.93
C GLU A 51 -2.10 -4.51 -5.37
N LYS A 52 -3.32 -4.28 -4.90
CA LYS A 52 -4.23 -5.31 -4.46
C LYS A 52 -5.51 -5.23 -5.30
N PRO A 53 -5.55 -5.88 -6.48
CA PRO A 53 -6.77 -6.00 -7.26
C PRO A 53 -7.73 -7.03 -6.64
N GLY A 54 -8.99 -6.99 -7.09
CA GLY A 54 -9.99 -8.01 -6.74
C GLY A 54 -10.49 -7.93 -5.30
N ILE A 55 -10.43 -6.75 -4.66
CA ILE A 55 -10.95 -6.53 -3.31
C ILE A 55 -12.46 -6.48 -3.39
N GLN A 56 -13.15 -7.33 -2.64
CA GLN A 56 -14.60 -7.29 -2.60
C GLN A 56 -15.09 -6.24 -1.60
N ALA A 57 -15.80 -5.23 -2.10
CA ALA A 57 -16.50 -4.28 -1.25
C ALA A 57 -17.76 -4.94 -0.67
N ILE A 58 -17.92 -4.81 0.64
CA ILE A 58 -19.05 -5.36 1.39
C ILE A 58 -19.69 -4.27 2.25
N ALA A 59 -21.01 -4.33 2.38
CA ALA A 59 -21.78 -3.57 3.37
C ALA A 59 -22.51 -4.54 4.29
N THR A 60 -22.88 -4.09 5.48
CA THR A 60 -23.79 -4.84 6.36
C THR A 60 -25.23 -4.66 5.88
N THR A 61 -26.06 -5.69 6.03
CA THR A 61 -27.50 -5.63 5.77
C THR A 61 -28.24 -4.79 6.81
N GLY A 62 -27.79 -4.85 8.07
CA GLY A 62 -28.31 -4.08 9.19
C GLY A 62 -27.33 -3.05 9.75
N GLU A 63 -27.85 -2.11 10.54
CA GLU A 63 -27.03 -1.16 11.30
C GLU A 63 -26.31 -1.84 12.47
N ASP A 64 -25.06 -1.44 12.71
CA ASP A 64 -24.30 -1.81 13.90
C ASP A 64 -25.01 -1.29 15.15
N ARG A 65 -25.32 -2.18 16.11
CA ARG A 65 -25.95 -1.79 17.38
C ARG A 65 -24.88 -1.57 18.44
N PRO A 66 -24.91 -0.44 19.15
CA PRO A 66 -23.98 -0.20 20.24
C PRO A 66 -24.22 -1.19 21.40
N PRO A 67 -23.22 -1.39 22.27
CA PRO A 67 -23.40 -2.18 23.48
C PRO A 67 -24.49 -1.57 24.38
N ILE A 68 -25.22 -2.42 25.09
CA ILE A 68 -26.30 -1.99 26.00
C ILE A 68 -25.68 -1.79 27.39
N PRO A 69 -25.64 -0.55 27.93
CA PRO A 69 -25.04 -0.29 29.23
C PRO A 69 -25.73 -1.08 30.35
N ASN A 70 -24.96 -1.48 31.37
CA ASN A 70 -25.46 -2.13 32.59
C ASN A 70 -26.20 -3.46 32.37
N THR A 71 -25.84 -4.22 31.32
CA THR A 71 -26.34 -5.58 31.10
C THR A 71 -25.22 -6.52 30.69
N ASP A 72 -25.23 -7.75 31.22
CA ASP A 72 -24.26 -8.80 30.85
C ASP A 72 -24.52 -9.41 29.46
N LYS A 73 -25.57 -8.94 28.76
CA LYS A 73 -26.08 -9.57 27.53
C LYS A 73 -25.45 -9.04 26.25
N SER A 74 -24.73 -7.91 26.28
CA SER A 74 -24.06 -7.36 25.10
C SER A 74 -22.98 -6.33 25.45
N SER A 75 -21.76 -6.81 25.71
CA SER A 75 -20.61 -5.95 26.03
C SER A 75 -19.90 -5.34 24.81
N GLY A 76 -20.22 -5.79 23.59
CA GLY A 76 -19.62 -5.31 22.33
C GLY A 76 -20.64 -4.74 21.35
N TYR A 77 -20.13 -4.11 20.29
CA TYR A 77 -20.95 -3.75 19.13
C TYR A 77 -21.52 -5.02 18.49
N GLN A 78 -22.83 -5.06 18.33
CA GLN A 78 -23.50 -6.15 17.63
C GLN A 78 -23.53 -5.80 16.14
N ARG A 79 -22.92 -6.65 15.33
CA ARG A 79 -22.94 -6.55 13.87
C ARG A 79 -23.79 -7.66 13.30
N ASP A 80 -24.49 -7.36 12.22
CA ASP A 80 -25.17 -8.39 11.44
C ASP A 80 -24.13 -9.35 10.82
N TYR A 81 -24.48 -10.63 10.72
CA TYR A 81 -23.65 -11.62 10.04
C TYR A 81 -23.87 -11.60 8.53
N GLU A 82 -25.05 -11.15 8.10
CA GLU A 82 -25.38 -11.00 6.69
C GLU A 82 -24.66 -9.78 6.09
N TYR A 83 -24.26 -9.92 4.82
CA TYR A 83 -23.58 -8.85 4.09
C TYR A 83 -24.15 -8.70 2.69
N VAL A 84 -24.14 -7.46 2.21
CA VAL A 84 -24.42 -7.13 0.82
C VAL A 84 -23.09 -7.04 0.09
N ARG A 85 -22.95 -7.85 -0.97
CA ARG A 85 -21.84 -7.70 -1.93
C ARG A 85 -22.15 -6.47 -2.78
N LEU A 86 -21.25 -5.49 -2.71
CA LEU A 86 -21.28 -4.32 -3.58
C LEU A 86 -20.52 -4.67 -4.85
N GLU A 87 -19.42 -3.98 -5.10
CA GLU A 87 -18.57 -4.16 -6.26
C GLU A 87 -17.21 -4.77 -5.91
N THR A 88 -16.42 -5.04 -6.94
CA THR A 88 -15.03 -5.46 -6.80
C THR A 88 -14.14 -4.28 -7.14
N LEU A 89 -13.31 -3.88 -6.19
CA LEU A 89 -12.40 -2.74 -6.28
C LEU A 89 -10.96 -3.19 -6.43
N SER A 90 -10.11 -2.27 -6.87
CA SER A 90 -8.66 -2.39 -6.86
C SER A 90 -8.05 -1.28 -6.01
N LEU A 91 -7.11 -1.65 -5.16
CA LEU A 91 -6.29 -0.71 -4.42
C LEU A 91 -4.91 -0.63 -5.07
N LEU A 92 -4.50 0.56 -5.46
CA LEU A 92 -3.16 0.91 -5.88
C LEU A 92 -2.58 1.80 -4.78
N ALA A 93 -1.43 1.45 -4.22
CA ALA A 93 -0.82 2.23 -3.16
C ALA A 93 0.69 2.33 -3.36
N ALA A 94 1.27 3.46 -3.00
CA ALA A 94 2.71 3.56 -2.83
C ALA A 94 3.08 4.32 -1.58
N ILE A 95 4.30 4.12 -1.11
CA ILE A 95 4.96 4.98 -0.14
C ILE A 95 6.12 5.67 -0.86
N ASP A 96 6.18 6.99 -0.78
CA ASP A 96 7.36 7.75 -1.17
C ASP A 96 8.45 7.52 -0.12
N LEU A 97 9.56 6.91 -0.54
CA LEU A 97 10.63 6.51 0.37
C LEU A 97 11.44 7.71 0.89
N LEU A 98 11.34 8.88 0.25
CA LEU A 98 11.99 10.10 0.70
C LEU A 98 11.14 10.82 1.74
N SER A 99 9.86 11.07 1.44
CA SER A 99 8.97 11.80 2.36
C SER A 99 8.30 10.90 3.41
N GLY A 100 8.25 9.58 3.19
CA GLY A 100 7.45 8.64 3.98
C GLY A 100 5.95 8.76 3.72
N GLU A 101 5.52 9.55 2.72
CA GLU A 101 4.11 9.78 2.43
C GLU A 101 3.47 8.58 1.73
N ALA A 102 2.34 8.11 2.26
CA ALA A 102 1.54 7.07 1.63
C ALA A 102 0.52 7.68 0.65
N ILE A 103 0.47 7.15 -0.56
CA ILE A 103 -0.36 7.61 -1.67
C ILE A 103 -1.33 6.49 -2.05
N PRO A 104 -2.62 6.58 -1.68
CA PRO A 104 -3.62 5.58 -2.05
C PRO A 104 -4.45 6.00 -3.28
N LEU A 105 -4.84 5.01 -4.08
CA LEU A 105 -5.85 5.12 -5.11
C LEU A 105 -6.75 3.88 -5.08
N VAL A 106 -8.04 4.09 -4.86
CA VAL A 106 -9.07 3.06 -5.03
C VAL A 106 -9.71 3.27 -6.39
N SER A 107 -9.84 2.21 -7.18
CA SER A 107 -10.51 2.22 -8.48
C SER A 107 -11.50 1.07 -8.60
N GLU A 108 -12.59 1.30 -9.33
CA GLU A 108 -13.55 0.27 -9.75
C GLU A 108 -12.99 -0.64 -10.85
N THR A 109 -11.86 -0.25 -11.46
CA THR A 109 -11.16 -1.04 -12.48
C THR A 109 -9.75 -1.42 -12.06
N HIS A 110 -9.11 -2.28 -12.86
CA HIS A 110 -7.68 -2.59 -12.76
C HIS A 110 -7.05 -2.46 -14.15
N LYS A 111 -6.97 -1.23 -14.65
CA LYS A 111 -6.48 -0.89 -15.99
C LYS A 111 -5.22 -0.05 -15.90
N SER A 112 -4.44 -0.03 -16.97
CA SER A 112 -3.28 0.86 -17.10
C SER A 112 -3.65 2.35 -16.95
N SER A 113 -4.89 2.74 -17.26
CA SER A 113 -5.42 4.08 -17.00
C SER A 113 -5.47 4.44 -15.51
N ASP A 114 -5.72 3.46 -14.64
CA ASP A 114 -5.70 3.66 -13.19
C ASP A 114 -4.29 3.96 -12.71
N PHE A 115 -3.30 3.20 -13.22
CA PHE A 115 -1.88 3.45 -12.96
C PHE A 115 -1.41 4.82 -13.48
N MET A 116 -1.83 5.22 -14.68
CA MET A 116 -1.52 6.56 -15.19
C MET A 116 -2.15 7.67 -14.33
N THR A 117 -3.35 7.43 -13.81
CA THR A 117 -4.03 8.36 -12.88
C THR A 117 -3.28 8.44 -11.55
N PHE A 118 -2.80 7.30 -11.05
CA PHE A 118 -1.96 7.20 -9.87
C PHE A 118 -0.69 8.04 -10.01
N LEU A 119 0.06 7.87 -11.11
CA LEU A 119 1.28 8.64 -11.35
C LEU A 119 1.02 10.15 -11.46
N LYS A 120 -0.08 10.55 -12.11
CA LYS A 120 -0.48 11.96 -12.20
C LYS A 120 -0.80 12.58 -10.84
N LYS A 121 -1.38 11.83 -9.89
CA LYS A 121 -1.62 12.34 -8.53
C LYS A 121 -0.32 12.75 -7.84
N ARG A 122 0.80 12.08 -8.12
CA ARG A 122 2.09 12.43 -7.53
C ARG A 122 2.86 13.51 -8.30
N LEU A 123 2.77 13.52 -9.64
CA LEU A 123 3.51 14.46 -10.50
C LEU A 123 2.98 15.90 -10.48
N ILE A 124 1.83 16.17 -9.83
CA ILE A 124 1.15 17.47 -9.83
C ILE A 124 1.01 18.05 -8.40
N SER A 125 1.43 17.32 -7.36
CA SER A 125 1.43 17.80 -5.96
C SER A 125 2.74 18.50 -5.62
#